data_AF-A0A6L7LK58-F1
#
_entry.id   AF-A0A6L7LK58-F1
#
_cell.length_a   1.000
_cell.length_b   1.000
_cell.length_c   1.000
_cell.angle_alpha   90.00
_cell.angle_beta   90.00
_cell.angle_gamma   90.00
#
_symmetry.space_group_name_H-M   'P 1'
#
loop_
_entity.id
_entity.type
_entity.pdbx_description
1 polymer ?
#
loop_
_entity_poly.entity_id
_entity_poly.type
_entity_poly.pdbx_seq_one_letter_code
_entity_poly.pdbx_strand_id
1 'polypeptide(L)'
;MDASLVVILSMAIVAGLFMAWAIGANDVANSMGTSVGSGAITVGGAIVIAAVFEFLGAFLAGGEVTSTIRTGIIDVEALEHDPDLLVVGMLSALFAAAIWLTVASAFGWPVSTTHSIVGAIIGFAVVTTGIDAVQWWDVAAIATSWVATPVLAGVISFFLVLSVQRLIFDRSDPAYFACRYVPAYIFASVFITSAVTFIKGLKHVGLDLSMPIALLYSVLVAGAVAALGRVLVYRLGFPSLEFPTGRQSRFDDVERVFGILMIVTASGMAFAHGSNDVANAIGPVAAIVGVVSTGGVAAKSVIPVWVLLLGAGGIVVGLATFGYRVMATIGRKITELTPSRGFAAELATASTVVVASGTGLPVSTTQTLVGAVLGVGLARGVGELEFGVVRTIFVSWVVTLPVGAAIAVMFYYLLKAMFLGGAG
;
A
#
# COMPACT_ATOMS: atom_id res chain seq x y z
N MET A 1 -19.92 5.40 30.74
CA MET A 1 -19.29 4.22 30.12
C MET A 1 -18.79 3.34 31.24
N ASP A 2 -19.06 2.04 31.16
CA ASP A 2 -18.51 1.06 32.10
C ASP A 2 -16.98 1.09 32.06
N ALA A 3 -16.30 0.90 33.19
CA ALA A 3 -14.85 1.07 33.28
C ALA A 3 -14.09 0.08 32.37
N SER A 4 -14.66 -1.11 32.15
CA SER A 4 -14.18 -2.13 31.23
C SER A 4 -14.17 -1.67 29.76
N LEU A 5 -15.25 -1.02 29.30
CA LEU A 5 -15.37 -0.52 27.93
C LEU A 5 -14.35 0.58 27.62
N VAL A 6 -14.06 1.45 28.60
CA VAL A 6 -13.02 2.50 28.45
C VAL A 6 -11.64 1.87 28.29
N VAL A 7 -11.33 0.81 29.05
CA VAL A 7 -10.05 0.10 28.94
C VAL A 7 -9.91 -0.58 27.58
N ILE A 8 -10.93 -1.31 27.13
CA ILE A 8 -10.92 -1.99 25.82
C ILE A 8 -10.74 -0.98 24.68
N LEU A 9 -11.49 0.12 24.68
CA LEU A 9 -11.39 1.15 23.66
C LEU A 9 -9.99 1.80 23.67
N SER A 10 -9.43 2.06 24.85
CA SER A 10 -8.07 2.60 24.98
C SER A 10 -7.02 1.64 24.42
N MET A 11 -7.15 0.34 24.70
CA MET A 11 -6.28 -0.68 24.14
C MET A 11 -6.41 -0.79 22.62
N ALA A 12 -7.62 -0.71 22.08
CA ALA A 12 -7.86 -0.73 20.64
C ALA A 12 -7.21 0.46 19.94
N ILE A 13 -7.30 1.66 20.53
CA ILE A 13 -6.64 2.86 20.04
C ILE A 13 -5.11 2.68 20.05
N VAL A 14 -4.54 2.17 21.15
CA VAL A 14 -3.08 1.95 21.27
C VAL A 14 -2.61 0.89 20.28
N ALA A 15 -3.29 -0.25 20.19
CA ALA A 15 -2.95 -1.34 19.27
C ALA A 15 -3.09 -0.90 17.81
N GLY A 16 -4.16 -0.15 17.49
CA GLY A 16 -4.39 0.42 16.17
C GLY A 16 -3.32 1.43 15.77
N LEU A 17 -2.96 2.36 16.67
CA LEU A 17 -1.87 3.32 16.44
C LEU A 17 -0.53 2.61 16.28
N PHE A 18 -0.26 1.58 17.08
CA PHE A 18 0.98 0.82 16.97
C PHE A 18 1.07 0.06 15.64
N MET A 19 -0.02 -0.58 15.22
CA MET A 19 -0.10 -1.22 13.91
C MET A 19 0.06 -0.21 12.77
N ALA A 20 -0.65 0.91 12.82
CA ALA A 20 -0.53 1.98 11.82
C ALA A 20 0.89 2.55 11.75
N TRP A 21 1.53 2.77 12.90
CA TRP A 21 2.93 3.17 12.99
C TRP A 21 3.86 2.12 12.38
N ALA A 22 3.65 0.83 12.67
CA ALA A 22 4.46 -0.26 12.13
C ALA A 22 4.30 -0.41 10.61
N ILE A 23 3.09 -0.16 10.07
CA ILE A 23 2.84 -0.08 8.62
C ILE A 23 3.66 1.05 8.00
N GLY A 24 3.54 2.28 8.50
CA GLY A 24 4.31 3.42 7.96
C GLY A 24 5.82 3.24 8.07
N ALA A 25 6.28 2.55 9.12
CA ALA A 25 7.69 2.22 9.32
C ALA A 25 8.23 1.19 8.30
N ASN A 26 7.45 0.15 7.97
CA ASN A 26 7.90 -0.90 7.04
C ASN A 26 7.68 -0.50 5.58
N ASP A 27 6.51 0.04 5.27
CA ASP A 27 6.01 0.07 3.91
C ASP A 27 6.29 1.37 3.16
N VAL A 28 6.83 2.40 3.81
CA VAL A 28 7.29 3.62 3.10
C VAL A 28 8.28 3.30 1.97
N ALA A 29 9.03 2.21 2.11
CA ALA A 29 9.98 1.78 1.09
C ALA A 29 9.26 1.21 -0.14
N ASN A 30 8.00 0.77 -0.02
CA ASN A 30 7.16 0.34 -1.12
C ASN A 30 6.60 1.53 -1.93
N SER A 31 6.41 2.68 -1.29
CA SER A 31 5.91 3.88 -1.97
C SER A 31 7.02 4.80 -2.49
N MET A 32 8.15 4.89 -1.75
CA MET A 32 9.21 5.86 -2.02
C MET A 32 10.60 5.24 -2.27
N GLY A 33 10.78 3.93 -2.04
CA GLY A 33 12.10 3.29 -2.13
C GLY A 33 12.71 3.35 -3.52
N THR A 34 11.89 3.26 -4.57
CA THR A 34 12.29 3.43 -5.97
C THR A 34 12.72 4.86 -6.27
N SER A 35 11.97 5.84 -5.79
CA SER A 35 12.23 7.28 -5.98
C SER A 35 13.47 7.78 -5.26
N VAL A 36 13.70 7.29 -4.04
CA VAL A 36 14.93 7.58 -3.29
C VAL A 36 16.10 6.79 -3.87
N GLY A 37 15.88 5.52 -4.24
CA GLY A 37 16.90 4.64 -4.80
C GLY A 37 17.47 5.11 -6.12
N SER A 38 16.63 5.69 -6.98
CA SER A 38 17.02 6.27 -8.28
C SER A 38 17.71 7.63 -8.16
N GLY A 39 17.69 8.25 -6.97
CA GLY A 39 18.21 9.59 -6.74
C GLY A 39 17.28 10.71 -7.22
N ALA A 40 16.05 10.41 -7.63
CA ALA A 40 15.08 11.42 -8.07
C ALA A 40 14.59 12.31 -6.91
N ILE A 41 14.46 11.75 -5.70
CA ILE A 41 13.96 12.45 -4.52
C ILE A 41 14.88 12.18 -3.32
N THR A 42 15.11 13.19 -2.48
CA THR A 42 15.81 13.01 -1.20
C THR A 42 14.92 12.28 -0.19
N VAL A 43 15.53 11.63 0.81
CA VAL A 43 14.78 10.97 1.89
C VAL A 43 13.79 11.92 2.59
N GLY A 44 14.22 13.17 2.84
CA GLY A 44 13.34 14.18 3.45
C GLY A 44 12.16 14.57 2.56
N GLY A 45 12.39 14.73 1.25
CA GLY A 45 11.30 15.01 0.29
C GLY A 45 10.32 13.84 0.17
N ALA A 46 10.82 12.61 0.16
CA ALA A 46 10.01 11.40 0.14
C ALA A 46 9.09 11.31 1.36
N ILE A 47 9.60 11.62 2.56
CA ILE A 47 8.79 11.65 3.80
C ILE A 47 7.64 12.64 3.68
N VAL A 48 7.89 13.86 3.18
CA VAL A 48 6.83 14.88 3.06
C VAL A 48 5.76 14.46 2.05
N ILE A 49 6.17 13.96 0.88
CA ILE A 49 5.24 13.51 -0.16
C ILE A 49 4.40 12.34 0.36
N ALA A 50 5.05 11.33 0.94
CA ALA A 50 4.36 10.15 1.45
C ALA A 50 3.42 10.52 2.60
N ALA A 51 3.83 11.39 3.52
CA ALA A 51 2.97 11.86 4.60
C ALA A 51 1.66 12.48 4.09
N VAL A 52 1.71 13.27 3.01
CA VAL A 52 0.52 13.88 2.41
C VAL A 52 -0.32 12.83 1.67
N PHE A 53 0.30 12.08 0.76
CA PHE A 53 -0.45 11.22 -0.15
C PHE A 53 -0.89 9.90 0.50
N GLU A 54 -0.12 9.30 1.40
CA GLU A 54 -0.58 8.14 2.18
C GLU A 54 -1.74 8.54 3.09
N PHE A 55 -1.67 9.72 3.73
CA PHE A 55 -2.79 10.23 4.51
C PHE A 55 -4.04 10.43 3.65
N LEU A 56 -3.90 11.08 2.49
CA LEU A 56 -5.02 11.28 1.55
C LEU A 56 -5.59 9.95 1.03
N GLY A 57 -4.74 8.98 0.70
CA GLY A 57 -5.16 7.65 0.26
C GLY A 57 -5.93 6.91 1.35
N ALA A 58 -5.37 6.87 2.55
CA ALA A 58 -5.96 6.26 3.72
C ALA A 58 -7.32 6.88 4.07
N PHE A 59 -7.38 8.21 4.09
CA PHE A 59 -8.59 8.94 4.44
C PHE A 59 -9.64 8.90 3.33
N LEU A 60 -9.28 9.09 2.06
CA LEU A 60 -10.24 9.23 0.97
C LEU A 60 -10.66 7.90 0.34
N ALA A 61 -9.83 6.86 0.37
CA ALA A 61 -10.09 5.62 -0.36
C ALA A 61 -9.88 4.33 0.47
N GLY A 62 -9.63 4.44 1.77
CA GLY A 62 -9.39 3.29 2.67
C GLY A 62 -10.62 2.48 3.09
N GLY A 63 -11.83 2.99 2.87
CA GLY A 63 -13.06 2.42 3.43
C GLY A 63 -13.42 1.01 2.93
N GLU A 64 -13.28 0.76 1.62
CA GLU A 64 -13.68 -0.52 0.99
C GLU A 64 -12.84 -1.70 1.51
N VAL A 65 -11.51 -1.58 1.48
CA VAL A 65 -10.61 -2.62 1.98
C VAL A 65 -10.77 -2.82 3.49
N THR A 66 -11.01 -1.73 4.24
CA THR A 66 -11.28 -1.79 5.68
C THR A 66 -12.51 -2.65 5.98
N SER A 67 -13.56 -2.54 5.17
CA SER A 67 -14.75 -3.39 5.31
C SER A 67 -14.42 -4.87 5.11
N THR A 68 -13.61 -5.20 4.11
CA THR A 68 -13.18 -6.58 3.85
C THR A 68 -12.31 -7.15 4.96
N ILE A 69 -11.34 -6.40 5.49
CA ILE A 69 -10.52 -6.87 6.64
C ILE A 69 -11.40 -7.09 7.88
N ARG A 70 -12.44 -6.27 8.07
CA ARG A 70 -13.35 -6.38 9.21
C ARG A 70 -14.22 -7.64 9.17
N THR A 71 -14.84 -7.94 8.02
CA THR A 71 -15.91 -8.95 7.94
C THR A 71 -15.68 -10.04 6.88
N GLY A 72 -14.64 -9.96 6.06
CA GLY A 72 -14.40 -10.90 4.95
C GLY A 72 -13.44 -12.04 5.29
N ILE A 73 -12.89 -12.10 6.51
CA ILE A 73 -11.92 -13.14 6.90
C ILE A 73 -12.55 -14.14 7.85
N ILE A 74 -13.34 -13.65 8.80
CA ILE A 74 -14.05 -14.43 9.80
C ILE A 74 -15.53 -14.16 9.70
N ASP A 75 -16.34 -15.19 9.92
CA ASP A 75 -17.77 -15.02 10.12
C ASP A 75 -18.00 -14.35 11.49
N VAL A 76 -18.35 -13.07 11.44
CA VAL A 76 -18.61 -12.29 12.65
C VAL A 76 -19.96 -12.66 13.27
N GLU A 77 -20.89 -13.25 12.51
CA GLU A 77 -22.20 -13.67 13.02
C GLU A 77 -22.06 -14.89 13.95
N ALA A 78 -21.10 -15.78 13.66
CA ALA A 78 -20.72 -16.88 14.53
C ALA A 78 -20.22 -16.42 15.92
N LEU A 79 -19.89 -15.13 16.09
CA LEU A 79 -19.42 -14.50 17.33
C LEU A 79 -20.48 -13.62 18.00
N GLU A 80 -21.73 -13.62 17.53
CA GLU A 80 -22.81 -12.80 18.11
C GLU A 80 -23.05 -13.08 19.60
N HIS A 81 -22.90 -14.34 20.01
CA HIS A 81 -23.09 -14.76 21.40
C HIS A 81 -21.88 -14.51 22.30
N ASP A 82 -20.71 -14.27 21.71
CA ASP A 82 -19.43 -14.07 22.42
C ASP A 82 -18.66 -12.85 21.84
N PRO A 83 -19.22 -11.63 21.90
CA PRO A 83 -18.62 -10.43 21.32
C PRO A 83 -17.23 -10.10 21.90
N ASP A 84 -16.98 -10.50 23.15
CA ASP A 84 -15.68 -10.30 23.81
C ASP A 84 -14.57 -11.13 23.15
N LEU A 85 -14.89 -12.29 22.57
CA LEU A 85 -13.92 -13.10 21.83
C LEU A 85 -13.46 -12.39 20.56
N LEU A 86 -14.37 -11.72 19.86
CA LEU A 86 -14.03 -10.91 18.68
C LEU A 86 -13.10 -9.75 19.06
N VAL A 87 -13.40 -9.06 20.16
CA VAL A 87 -12.58 -7.94 20.67
C VAL A 87 -11.17 -8.41 21.01
N VAL A 88 -11.04 -9.46 21.82
CA VAL A 88 -9.75 -10.01 22.22
C VAL A 88 -8.97 -10.55 21.02
N GLY A 89 -9.65 -11.21 20.09
CA GLY A 89 -9.06 -11.71 18.85
C GLY A 89 -8.48 -10.60 17.97
N MET A 90 -9.25 -9.53 17.73
CA MET A 90 -8.81 -8.39 16.93
C MET A 90 -7.66 -7.61 17.59
N LEU A 91 -7.69 -7.44 18.92
CA LEU A 91 -6.55 -6.86 19.67
C LEU A 91 -5.30 -7.72 19.52
N SER A 92 -5.44 -9.03 19.63
CA SER A 92 -4.34 -9.98 19.47
C SER A 92 -3.74 -9.90 18.08
N ALA A 93 -4.60 -9.79 17.04
CA ALA A 93 -4.16 -9.67 15.66
C ALA A 93 -3.37 -8.37 15.43
N LEU A 94 -3.86 -7.23 15.95
CA LEU A 94 -3.16 -5.94 15.87
C LEU A 94 -1.78 -5.98 16.53
N PHE A 95 -1.69 -6.48 17.77
CA PHE A 95 -0.40 -6.57 18.47
C PHE A 95 0.56 -7.52 17.76
N ALA A 96 0.07 -8.69 17.32
CA ALA A 96 0.89 -9.67 16.63
C ALA A 96 1.48 -9.14 15.34
N ALA A 97 0.63 -8.56 14.48
CA ALA A 97 1.07 -7.97 13.22
C ALA A 97 2.00 -6.78 13.46
N ALA A 98 1.69 -5.88 14.39
CA ALA A 98 2.51 -4.71 14.69
C ALA A 98 3.92 -5.08 15.20
N ILE A 99 4.02 -6.09 16.07
CA ILE A 99 5.31 -6.58 16.59
C ILE A 99 6.12 -7.21 15.46
N TRP A 100 5.52 -8.09 14.67
CA TRP A 100 6.21 -8.71 13.54
C TRP A 100 6.73 -7.67 12.55
N LEU A 101 5.92 -6.68 12.20
CA LEU A 101 6.32 -5.58 11.32
C LEU A 101 7.43 -4.72 11.93
N THR A 102 7.38 -4.45 13.23
CA THR A 102 8.44 -3.70 13.92
C THR A 102 9.76 -4.45 13.88
N VAL A 103 9.73 -5.76 14.15
CA VAL A 103 10.91 -6.64 14.06
C VAL A 103 11.46 -6.65 12.64
N ALA A 104 10.61 -6.89 11.65
CA ALA A 104 11.01 -6.89 10.24
C ALA A 104 11.63 -5.54 9.84
N SER A 105 11.01 -4.43 10.23
CA SER A 105 11.51 -3.07 9.97
C SER A 105 12.86 -2.81 10.63
N ALA A 106 13.08 -3.31 11.86
CA ALA A 106 14.34 -3.17 12.57
C ALA A 106 15.50 -3.88 11.85
N PHE A 107 15.21 -5.00 11.19
CA PHE A 107 16.17 -5.72 10.34
C PHE A 107 16.19 -5.24 8.87
N GLY A 108 15.37 -4.25 8.51
CA GLY A 108 15.25 -3.74 7.15
C GLY A 108 14.66 -4.76 6.16
N TRP A 109 13.82 -5.68 6.65
CA TRP A 109 13.13 -6.67 5.83
C TRP A 109 11.82 -6.11 5.29
N PRO A 110 11.63 -6.05 3.96
CA PRO A 110 10.33 -5.80 3.38
C PRO A 110 9.45 -7.04 3.58
N VAL A 111 8.45 -6.91 4.44
CA VAL A 111 7.44 -7.93 4.65
C VAL A 111 6.10 -7.39 4.17
N SER A 112 5.05 -8.21 4.21
CA SER A 112 3.71 -7.74 3.89
C SER A 112 2.89 -7.55 5.15
N THR A 113 2.46 -6.31 5.36
CA THR A 113 1.49 -5.91 6.38
C THR A 113 0.17 -6.68 6.24
N THR A 114 -0.38 -6.74 5.02
CA THR A 114 -1.62 -7.48 4.71
C THR A 114 -1.54 -8.97 5.04
N HIS A 115 -0.45 -9.65 4.68
CA HIS A 115 -0.26 -11.07 5.06
C HIS A 115 -0.18 -11.24 6.57
N SER A 116 0.51 -10.30 7.24
CA SER A 116 0.69 -10.35 8.70
C SER A 116 -0.65 -10.26 9.42
N ILE A 117 -1.50 -9.30 9.05
CA ILE A 117 -2.80 -9.13 9.72
C ILE A 117 -3.81 -10.21 9.32
N VAL A 118 -3.88 -10.61 8.05
CA VAL A 118 -4.81 -11.67 7.62
C VAL A 118 -4.42 -13.00 8.27
N GLY A 119 -3.12 -13.33 8.29
CA GLY A 119 -2.63 -14.53 9.00
C GLY A 119 -2.92 -14.47 10.50
N ALA A 120 -2.74 -13.31 11.13
CA ALA A 120 -3.06 -13.11 12.53
C ALA A 120 -4.56 -13.29 12.84
N ILE A 121 -5.45 -12.77 11.98
CA ILE A 121 -6.90 -12.92 12.11
C ILE A 121 -7.31 -14.38 11.95
N ILE A 122 -6.82 -15.07 10.91
CA ILE A 122 -7.08 -16.51 10.71
C ILE A 122 -6.55 -17.31 11.91
N GLY A 123 -5.36 -16.98 12.40
CA GLY A 123 -4.72 -17.67 13.50
C GLY A 123 -5.56 -17.68 14.78
N PHE A 124 -6.07 -16.52 15.21
CA PHE A 124 -6.95 -16.50 16.38
C PHE A 124 -8.29 -17.16 16.06
N ALA A 125 -8.89 -16.92 14.89
CA ALA A 125 -10.19 -17.47 14.52
C ALA A 125 -10.23 -19.00 14.63
N VAL A 126 -9.22 -19.66 14.08
CA VAL A 126 -9.10 -21.13 14.15
C VAL A 126 -9.06 -21.63 15.59
N VAL A 127 -8.44 -20.88 16.51
CA VAL A 127 -8.30 -21.25 17.92
C VAL A 127 -9.54 -20.87 18.75
N THR A 128 -10.30 -19.87 18.34
CA THR A 128 -11.48 -19.38 19.09
C THR A 128 -12.79 -20.01 18.63
N THR A 129 -13.05 -19.96 17.34
CA THR A 129 -14.33 -20.31 16.73
C THR A 129 -14.24 -21.56 15.86
N GLY A 130 -13.03 -22.08 15.66
CA GLY A 130 -12.78 -23.26 14.85
C GLY A 130 -12.52 -22.92 13.38
N ILE A 131 -12.06 -23.93 12.64
CA ILE A 131 -11.66 -23.77 11.24
C ILE A 131 -12.83 -23.41 10.31
N ASP A 132 -14.05 -23.77 10.69
CA ASP A 132 -15.26 -23.56 9.90
C ASP A 132 -15.77 -22.12 9.95
N ALA A 133 -15.36 -21.34 10.96
CA ALA A 133 -15.71 -19.93 11.10
C ALA A 133 -14.88 -18.99 10.21
N VAL A 134 -13.85 -19.52 9.53
CA VAL A 134 -13.05 -18.78 8.56
C VAL A 134 -13.79 -18.76 7.22
N GLN A 135 -13.94 -17.58 6.62
CA GLN A 135 -14.59 -17.42 5.32
C GLN A 135 -13.62 -17.84 4.19
N TRP A 136 -13.46 -19.15 4.00
CA TRP A 136 -12.46 -19.71 3.09
C TRP A 136 -12.59 -19.24 1.64
N TRP A 137 -13.80 -18.92 1.16
CA TRP A 137 -14.00 -18.38 -0.18
C TRP A 137 -13.42 -16.98 -0.34
N ASP A 138 -13.69 -16.09 0.61
CA ASP A 138 -13.14 -14.73 0.63
C ASP A 138 -11.63 -14.76 0.89
N VAL A 139 -11.16 -15.60 1.81
CA VAL A 139 -9.72 -15.83 2.03
C VAL A 139 -9.04 -16.36 0.77
N ALA A 140 -9.68 -17.25 0.02
CA ALA A 140 -9.15 -17.73 -1.26
C ALA A 140 -9.11 -16.62 -2.33
N ALA A 141 -10.10 -15.73 -2.37
CA ALA A 141 -10.08 -14.57 -3.26
C ALA A 141 -8.94 -13.60 -2.89
N ILE A 142 -8.74 -13.36 -1.58
CA ILE A 142 -7.62 -12.58 -1.05
C ILE A 142 -6.28 -13.24 -1.44
N ALA A 143 -6.10 -14.53 -1.20
CA ALA A 143 -4.88 -15.26 -1.54
C ALA A 143 -4.61 -15.27 -3.05
N THR A 144 -5.66 -15.39 -3.87
CA THR A 144 -5.53 -15.28 -5.34
C THR A 144 -5.04 -13.90 -5.75
N SER A 145 -5.52 -12.84 -5.08
CA SER A 145 -5.06 -11.47 -5.35
C SER A 145 -3.57 -11.29 -5.08
N TRP A 146 -3.01 -11.96 -4.05
CA TRP A 146 -1.58 -11.90 -3.71
C TRP A 146 -0.67 -12.50 -4.78
N VAL A 147 -1.20 -13.39 -5.63
CA VAL A 147 -0.48 -13.92 -6.80
C VAL A 147 -0.80 -13.11 -8.05
N ALA A 148 -2.05 -12.70 -8.22
CA ALA A 148 -2.50 -12.00 -9.42
C ALA A 148 -1.92 -10.58 -9.52
N THR A 149 -1.84 -9.82 -8.41
CA THR A 149 -1.39 -8.43 -8.48
C THR A 149 0.09 -8.25 -8.81
N PRO A 150 1.04 -9.05 -8.28
CA PRO A 150 2.44 -8.96 -8.70
C PRO A 150 2.62 -9.31 -10.18
N VAL A 151 1.90 -10.31 -10.67
CA VAL A 151 1.94 -10.69 -12.10
C VAL A 151 1.39 -9.55 -12.96
N LEU A 152 0.23 -9.00 -12.60
CA LEU A 152 -0.38 -7.89 -13.33
C LEU A 152 0.53 -6.67 -13.36
N ALA A 153 1.10 -6.28 -12.21
CA ALA A 153 2.02 -5.15 -12.12
C ALA A 153 3.33 -5.41 -12.90
N GLY A 154 3.83 -6.64 -12.89
CA GLY A 154 4.97 -7.06 -13.71
C GLY A 154 4.68 -6.95 -15.21
N VAL A 155 3.50 -7.37 -15.66
CA VAL A 155 3.08 -7.24 -17.07
C VAL A 155 2.93 -5.77 -17.46
N ILE A 156 2.25 -4.96 -16.65
CA ILE A 156 2.07 -3.53 -16.92
C ILE A 156 3.42 -2.81 -17.00
N SER A 157 4.29 -3.01 -16.02
CA SER A 157 5.62 -2.38 -15.98
C SER A 157 6.51 -2.82 -17.15
N PHE A 158 6.48 -4.10 -17.53
CA PHE A 158 7.18 -4.61 -18.72
C PHE A 158 6.76 -3.83 -19.98
N PHE A 159 5.46 -3.68 -20.23
CA PHE A 159 4.97 -2.93 -21.37
C PHE A 159 5.23 -1.43 -21.28
N LEU A 160 5.21 -0.85 -20.06
CA LEU A 160 5.59 0.55 -19.86
C LEU A 160 7.06 0.78 -20.25
N VAL A 161 7.98 -0.10 -19.82
CA VAL A 161 9.39 -0.02 -20.21
C VAL A 161 9.55 -0.16 -21.73
N LEU A 162 8.87 -1.11 -22.36
CA LEU A 162 8.90 -1.25 -23.83
C LEU A 162 8.35 -0.01 -24.55
N SER A 163 7.31 0.62 -23.99
CA SER A 163 6.75 1.86 -24.55
C SER A 163 7.77 3.00 -24.49
N VAL A 164 8.45 3.16 -23.36
CA VAL A 164 9.49 4.19 -23.16
C VAL A 164 10.68 3.93 -24.07
N GLN A 165 11.13 2.68 -24.17
CA GLN A 165 12.21 2.28 -25.06
C GLN A 165 11.91 2.69 -26.51
N ARG A 166 10.74 2.31 -27.03
CA ARG A 166 10.36 2.55 -28.44
C ARG A 166 9.98 4.00 -28.74
N LEU A 167 9.36 4.70 -27.80
CA LEU A 167 8.86 6.06 -28.01
C LEU A 167 9.89 7.13 -27.71
N ILE A 168 10.86 6.85 -26.84
CA ILE A 168 11.83 7.83 -26.33
C ILE A 168 13.27 7.39 -26.64
N PHE A 169 13.74 6.28 -26.07
CA PHE A 169 15.18 5.94 -26.12
C PHE A 169 15.68 5.49 -27.49
N ASP A 170 14.85 4.81 -28.29
CA ASP A 170 15.21 4.34 -29.64
C ASP A 170 15.11 5.44 -30.71
N ARG A 171 14.78 6.68 -30.31
CA ARG A 171 14.63 7.81 -31.23
C ARG A 171 15.93 8.58 -31.42
N SER A 172 16.01 9.33 -32.52
CA SER A 172 17.18 10.14 -32.87
C SER A 172 17.47 11.26 -31.86
N ASP A 173 16.41 11.83 -31.26
CA ASP A 173 16.48 12.83 -30.19
C ASP A 173 15.61 12.42 -28.98
N PRO A 174 16.14 11.55 -28.09
CA PRO A 174 15.42 11.07 -26.92
C PRO A 174 14.94 12.18 -25.99
N ALA A 175 15.69 13.27 -25.84
CA ALA A 175 15.32 14.37 -24.96
C ALA A 175 14.06 15.09 -25.44
N TYR A 176 13.98 15.40 -26.74
CA TYR A 176 12.76 15.96 -27.34
C TYR A 176 11.55 15.04 -27.14
N PHE A 177 11.72 13.73 -27.40
CA PHE A 177 10.63 12.77 -27.25
C PHE A 177 10.22 12.53 -25.80
N ALA A 178 11.15 12.59 -24.85
CA ALA A 178 10.85 12.57 -23.43
C ALA A 178 9.94 13.75 -23.07
N CYS A 179 10.30 14.97 -23.48
CA CYS A 179 9.48 16.16 -23.26
C CYS A 179 8.08 16.07 -23.90
N ARG A 180 7.95 15.34 -25.00
CA ARG A 180 6.68 15.12 -25.69
C ARG A 180 5.79 14.08 -25.01
N TYR A 181 6.36 12.95 -24.58
CA TYR A 181 5.58 11.80 -24.10
C TYR A 181 5.43 11.75 -22.57
N VAL A 182 6.35 12.33 -21.80
CA VAL A 182 6.24 12.36 -20.33
C VAL A 182 4.93 12.97 -19.83
N PRO A 183 4.41 14.08 -20.38
CA PRO A 183 3.09 14.59 -19.99
C PRO A 183 1.94 13.59 -20.21
N ALA A 184 2.04 12.70 -21.20
CA ALA A 184 1.03 11.66 -21.43
C ALA A 184 1.10 10.55 -20.36
N TYR A 185 2.30 10.19 -19.89
CA TYR A 185 2.46 9.28 -18.76
C TYR A 185 1.98 9.91 -17.44
N ILE A 186 2.22 11.21 -17.22
CA ILE A 186 1.63 11.97 -16.10
C ILE A 186 0.11 11.87 -16.14
N PHE A 187 -0.49 12.14 -17.31
CA PHE A 187 -1.94 12.03 -17.49
C PHE A 187 -2.45 10.64 -17.12
N ALA A 188 -1.84 9.58 -17.67
CA ALA A 188 -2.25 8.20 -17.40
C ALA A 188 -2.18 7.86 -15.91
N SER A 189 -1.09 8.26 -15.23
CA SER A 189 -0.90 8.05 -13.79
C SER A 189 -2.01 8.69 -12.97
N VAL A 190 -2.23 9.99 -13.18
CA VAL A 190 -3.20 10.76 -12.39
C VAL A 190 -4.63 10.33 -12.72
N PHE A 191 -4.89 9.97 -13.98
CA PHE A 191 -6.21 9.51 -14.41
C PHE A 191 -6.61 8.22 -13.68
N ILE A 192 -5.72 7.22 -13.61
CA ILE A 192 -6.04 5.94 -12.97
C ILE A 192 -6.29 6.13 -11.47
N THR A 193 -5.43 6.88 -10.77
CA THR A 193 -5.57 7.10 -9.33
C THR A 193 -6.82 7.92 -8.99
N SER A 194 -7.12 8.96 -9.76
CA SER A 194 -8.33 9.79 -9.56
C SER A 194 -9.61 9.06 -9.95
N ALA A 195 -9.61 8.26 -11.01
CA ALA A 195 -10.79 7.50 -11.47
C ALA A 195 -11.31 6.57 -10.39
N VAL A 196 -10.45 5.74 -9.80
CA VAL A 196 -10.90 4.80 -8.78
C VAL A 196 -11.31 5.53 -7.50
N THR A 197 -10.61 6.62 -7.15
CA THR A 197 -10.98 7.46 -6.01
C THR A 197 -12.37 8.06 -6.18
N PHE A 198 -12.70 8.62 -7.34
CA PHE A 198 -14.01 9.21 -7.60
C PHE A 198 -15.12 8.18 -7.79
N ILE A 199 -14.84 7.01 -8.36
CA ILE A 199 -15.86 5.96 -8.58
C ILE A 199 -16.22 5.24 -7.27
N LYS A 200 -15.23 4.99 -6.40
CA LYS A 200 -15.44 4.15 -5.21
C LYS A 200 -14.89 4.76 -3.93
N GLY A 201 -13.72 5.39 -3.97
CA GLY A 201 -13.08 5.94 -2.77
C GLY A 201 -13.99 6.90 -2.00
N LEU A 202 -14.61 7.88 -2.67
CA LEU A 202 -15.38 8.92 -1.97
C LEU A 202 -16.76 8.50 -1.44
N LYS A 203 -17.18 7.24 -1.64
CA LYS A 203 -18.51 6.78 -1.18
C LYS A 203 -18.65 6.86 0.34
N HIS A 204 -17.58 6.55 1.09
CA HIS A 204 -17.62 6.58 2.56
C HIS A 204 -17.70 8.01 3.13
N VAL A 205 -17.27 9.04 2.38
CA VAL A 205 -17.47 10.46 2.75
C VAL A 205 -18.82 11.02 2.29
N GLY A 206 -19.70 10.18 1.73
CA GLY A 206 -21.03 10.57 1.28
C GLY A 206 -21.08 11.20 -0.12
N LEU A 207 -20.00 11.12 -0.89
CA LEU A 207 -19.95 11.61 -2.28
C LEU A 207 -20.04 10.42 -3.24
N ASP A 208 -21.26 10.05 -3.61
CA ASP A 208 -21.52 9.02 -4.63
C ASP A 208 -21.66 9.67 -6.02
N LEU A 209 -20.55 9.70 -6.76
CA LEU A 209 -20.52 10.22 -8.12
C LEU A 209 -20.92 9.13 -9.11
N SER A 210 -21.77 9.46 -10.08
CA SER A 210 -22.05 8.55 -11.19
C SER A 210 -20.76 8.32 -12.01
N MET A 211 -20.61 7.11 -12.54
CA MET A 211 -19.39 6.72 -13.29
C MET A 211 -19.02 7.72 -14.40
N PRO A 212 -19.95 8.28 -15.21
CA PRO A 212 -19.61 9.28 -16.22
C PRO A 212 -19.04 10.57 -15.61
N ILE A 213 -19.60 11.04 -14.49
CA ILE A 213 -19.13 12.26 -13.81
C ILE A 213 -17.77 12.02 -13.16
N ALA A 214 -17.58 10.88 -12.51
CA ALA A 214 -16.31 10.48 -11.92
C ALA A 214 -15.20 10.42 -12.97
N LEU A 215 -15.46 9.82 -14.14
CA LEU A 215 -14.51 9.77 -15.25
C LEU A 215 -14.21 11.17 -15.81
N LEU A 216 -15.23 12.02 -15.97
CA LEU A 216 -15.04 13.39 -16.42
C LEU A 216 -14.11 14.16 -15.47
N TYR A 217 -14.37 14.12 -14.16
CA TYR A 217 -13.50 14.78 -13.18
C TYR A 217 -12.08 14.20 -13.18
N SER A 218 -11.94 12.89 -13.36
CA SER A 218 -10.62 12.25 -13.50
C SER A 218 -9.85 12.77 -14.71
N VAL A 219 -10.50 12.91 -15.86
CA VAL A 219 -9.89 13.47 -17.07
C VAL A 219 -9.49 14.93 -16.84
N LEU A 220 -10.33 15.73 -16.18
CA LEU A 220 -10.04 17.14 -15.90
C LEU A 220 -8.83 17.30 -14.97
N VAL A 221 -8.79 16.54 -13.87
CA VAL A 221 -7.67 16.55 -12.92
C VAL A 221 -6.39 16.05 -13.59
N ALA A 222 -6.45 14.92 -14.30
CA ALA A 222 -5.31 14.37 -15.02
C ALA A 222 -4.80 15.33 -16.10
N GLY A 223 -5.70 15.98 -16.83
CA GLY A 223 -5.38 16.99 -17.84
C GLY A 223 -4.68 18.20 -17.25
N ALA A 224 -5.18 18.71 -16.11
CA ALA A 224 -4.56 19.84 -15.41
C ALA A 224 -3.15 19.52 -14.90
N VAL A 225 -2.96 18.36 -14.26
CA VAL A 225 -1.64 17.94 -13.76
C VAL A 225 -0.69 17.64 -14.92
N ALA A 226 -1.16 17.02 -16.01
CA ALA A 226 -0.35 16.80 -17.21
C ALA A 226 0.06 18.11 -17.89
N ALA A 227 -0.82 19.11 -17.94
CA ALA A 227 -0.50 20.43 -18.46
C ALA A 227 0.55 21.15 -17.60
N LEU A 228 0.42 21.07 -16.27
CA LEU A 228 1.44 21.60 -15.34
C LEU A 228 2.77 20.86 -15.52
N GLY A 229 2.75 19.53 -15.57
CA GLY A 229 3.91 18.70 -15.82
C GLY A 229 4.59 19.04 -17.14
N ARG A 230 3.81 19.29 -18.20
CA ARG A 230 4.32 19.80 -19.48
C ARG A 230 5.05 21.12 -19.30
N VAL A 231 4.45 22.10 -18.63
CA VAL A 231 5.10 23.41 -18.38
C VAL A 231 6.40 23.24 -17.59
N LEU A 232 6.42 22.42 -16.54
CA LEU A 232 7.61 22.16 -15.73
C LEU A 232 8.72 21.49 -16.55
N VAL A 233 8.38 20.47 -17.34
CA VAL A 233 9.31 19.79 -18.24
C VAL A 233 9.89 20.75 -19.28
N TYR A 234 9.07 21.63 -19.88
CA TYR A 234 9.58 22.63 -20.82
C TYR A 234 10.44 23.71 -20.15
N ARG A 235 10.10 24.13 -18.92
CA ARG A 235 10.88 25.16 -18.19
C ARG A 235 12.17 24.64 -17.59
N LEU A 236 12.21 23.39 -17.14
CA LEU A 236 13.37 22.78 -16.48
C LEU A 236 14.26 21.99 -17.46
N GLY A 237 13.67 21.44 -18.52
CA GLY A 237 14.37 20.57 -19.48
C GLY A 237 15.00 21.30 -20.66
N PHE A 238 14.59 22.52 -21.01
CA PHE A 238 15.08 23.23 -22.21
C PHE A 238 16.12 24.34 -22.01
N PRO A 239 16.30 25.01 -20.85
CA PRO A 239 17.30 26.08 -20.74
C PRO A 239 18.75 25.61 -20.91
N SER A 240 19.02 24.30 -20.82
CA SER A 240 20.36 23.71 -20.83
C SER A 240 20.56 22.59 -21.86
N LEU A 241 19.69 22.45 -22.88
CA LEU A 241 19.96 21.61 -24.05
C LEU A 241 20.99 22.29 -24.97
N GLU A 242 22.16 22.66 -24.45
CA GLU A 242 23.35 22.76 -25.28
C GLU A 242 23.64 21.33 -25.72
N PHE A 243 23.43 20.97 -26.99
CA PHE A 243 23.64 19.61 -27.50
C PHE A 243 25.07 19.14 -27.18
N PRO A 244 25.32 18.38 -26.10
CA PRO A 244 26.66 17.95 -25.81
C PRO A 244 26.93 16.82 -26.80
N THR A 245 28.12 16.79 -27.38
CA THR A 245 28.51 15.86 -28.45
C THR A 245 28.66 14.40 -27.97
N GLY A 246 28.16 14.05 -26.79
CA GLY A 246 28.26 12.73 -26.16
C GLY A 246 26.92 11.99 -26.03
N ARG A 247 26.94 10.66 -26.22
CA ARG A 247 25.77 9.79 -26.05
C ARG A 247 25.27 9.76 -24.60
N GLN A 248 26.19 9.85 -23.62
CA GLN A 248 25.89 9.70 -22.19
C GLN A 248 25.10 10.89 -21.61
N SER A 249 25.48 12.13 -21.96
CA SER A 249 24.76 13.33 -21.51
C SER A 249 23.31 13.38 -22.00
N ARG A 250 23.02 12.80 -23.17
CA ARG A 250 21.65 12.69 -23.70
C ARG A 250 20.75 11.76 -22.86
N PHE A 251 21.32 10.71 -22.26
CA PHE A 251 20.57 9.83 -21.36
C PHE A 251 20.31 10.53 -20.03
N ASP A 252 21.29 11.25 -19.49
CA ASP A 252 21.15 11.98 -18.23
C ASP A 252 20.04 13.04 -18.29
N ASP A 253 19.91 13.76 -19.41
CA ASP A 253 18.84 14.74 -19.61
C ASP A 253 17.44 14.10 -19.68
N VAL A 254 17.33 12.93 -20.32
CA VAL A 254 16.07 12.16 -20.33
C VAL A 254 15.71 11.73 -18.91
N GLU A 255 16.67 11.21 -18.15
CA GLU A 255 16.45 10.75 -16.77
C GLU A 255 16.05 11.91 -15.83
N ARG A 256 16.55 13.14 -16.05
CA ARG A 256 16.09 14.34 -15.33
C ARG A 256 14.60 14.64 -15.59
N VAL A 257 14.15 14.52 -16.84
CA VAL A 257 12.73 14.68 -17.18
C VAL A 257 11.88 13.60 -16.51
N PHE A 258 12.37 12.35 -16.52
CA PHE A 258 11.72 11.26 -15.79
C PHE A 258 11.70 11.48 -14.27
N GLY A 259 12.68 12.16 -13.69
CA GLY A 259 12.66 12.56 -12.28
C GLY A 259 11.42 13.38 -11.91
N ILE A 260 10.95 14.28 -12.79
CA ILE A 260 9.71 15.05 -12.56
C ILE A 260 8.49 14.15 -12.59
N LEU A 261 8.41 13.24 -13.57
CA LEU A 261 7.34 12.24 -13.64
C LEU A 261 7.34 11.34 -12.41
N MET A 262 8.52 10.98 -11.92
CA MET A 262 8.70 10.10 -10.78
C MET A 262 8.09 10.68 -9.51
N ILE A 263 8.16 12.01 -9.30
CA ILE A 263 7.46 12.67 -8.19
C ILE A 263 5.95 12.44 -8.26
N VAL A 264 5.37 12.50 -9.47
CA VAL A 264 3.94 12.27 -9.68
C VAL A 264 3.57 10.80 -9.44
N THR A 265 4.36 9.86 -9.98
CA THR A 265 4.09 8.42 -9.81
C THR A 265 4.31 7.97 -8.37
N ALA A 266 5.31 8.51 -7.68
CA ALA A 266 5.54 8.27 -6.25
C ALA A 266 4.39 8.81 -5.39
N SER A 267 3.87 9.99 -5.74
CA SER A 267 2.66 10.53 -5.09
C SER A 267 1.45 9.62 -5.31
N GLY A 268 1.26 9.13 -6.53
CA GLY A 268 0.20 8.16 -6.86
C GLY A 268 0.37 6.82 -6.14
N MET A 269 1.60 6.33 -6.00
CA MET A 269 1.92 5.10 -5.30
C MET A 269 1.75 5.23 -3.79
N ALA A 270 2.15 6.36 -3.18
CA ALA A 270 1.86 6.68 -1.79
C ALA A 270 0.35 6.74 -1.52
N PHE A 271 -0.41 7.37 -2.42
CA PHE A 271 -1.87 7.35 -2.32
C PHE A 271 -2.45 5.94 -2.39
N ALA A 272 -1.99 5.13 -3.36
CA ALA A 272 -2.40 3.74 -3.52
C ALA A 272 -2.10 2.90 -2.27
N HIS A 273 -0.90 3.08 -1.73
CA HIS A 273 -0.44 2.42 -0.51
C HIS A 273 -1.35 2.77 0.67
N GLY A 274 -1.55 4.06 0.92
CA GLY A 274 -2.42 4.52 2.01
C GLY A 274 -3.85 3.99 1.89
N SER A 275 -4.43 3.94 0.69
CA SER A 275 -5.80 3.45 0.48
C SER A 275 -5.96 1.95 0.73
N ASN A 276 -4.90 1.16 0.52
CA ASN A 276 -4.96 -0.28 0.77
C ASN A 276 -4.57 -0.62 2.21
N ASP A 277 -3.45 -0.07 2.70
CA ASP A 277 -2.78 -0.60 3.88
C ASP A 277 -3.33 -0.02 5.19
N VAL A 278 -4.05 1.12 5.16
CA VAL A 278 -4.76 1.63 6.34
C VAL A 278 -5.76 0.62 6.90
N ALA A 279 -6.35 -0.19 6.01
CA ALA A 279 -7.31 -1.23 6.38
C ALA A 279 -6.72 -2.28 7.34
N ASN A 280 -5.41 -2.52 7.26
CA ASN A 280 -4.72 -3.50 8.09
C ASN A 280 -4.68 -3.08 9.57
N ALA A 281 -4.71 -1.79 9.85
CA ALA A 281 -4.86 -1.28 11.22
C ALA A 281 -6.33 -0.99 11.56
N ILE A 282 -7.08 -0.40 10.63
CA ILE A 282 -8.40 0.16 10.89
C ILE A 282 -9.51 -0.86 10.81
N GLY A 283 -9.37 -1.94 10.03
CA GLY A 283 -10.34 -3.03 9.98
C GLY A 283 -10.59 -3.66 11.36
N PRO A 284 -9.54 -4.13 12.05
CA PRO A 284 -9.66 -4.67 13.41
C PRO A 284 -10.13 -3.64 14.44
N VAL A 285 -9.64 -2.39 14.38
CA VAL A 285 -10.09 -1.33 15.30
C VAL A 285 -11.58 -1.02 15.08
N ALA A 286 -12.03 -0.96 13.83
CA ALA A 286 -13.43 -0.74 13.49
C ALA A 286 -14.33 -1.90 13.95
N ALA A 287 -13.83 -3.15 13.93
CA ALA A 287 -14.53 -4.30 14.52
C ALA A 287 -14.74 -4.09 16.03
N ILE A 288 -13.67 -3.75 16.76
CA ILE A 288 -13.71 -3.55 18.22
C ILE A 288 -14.63 -2.37 18.58
N VAL A 289 -14.45 -1.23 17.91
CA VAL A 289 -15.26 -0.02 18.12
C VAL A 289 -16.73 -0.29 17.81
N GLY A 290 -17.01 -1.09 16.77
CA GLY A 290 -18.35 -1.55 16.44
C GLY A 290 -18.99 -2.24 17.64
N VAL A 291 -18.37 -3.33 18.13
CA VAL A 291 -18.85 -4.09 19.29
C VAL A 291 -19.06 -3.21 20.52
N VAL A 292 -18.08 -2.36 20.86
CA VAL A 292 -18.13 -1.46 22.03
C VAL A 292 -19.26 -0.44 21.92
N SER A 293 -19.57 0.03 20.71
CA SER A 293 -20.57 1.10 20.50
C SER A 293 -21.99 0.55 20.41
N THR A 294 -22.18 -0.64 19.82
CA THR A 294 -23.51 -1.24 19.61
C THR A 294 -23.87 -2.28 20.68
N GLY A 295 -22.91 -2.72 21.50
CA GLY A 295 -23.12 -3.78 22.49
C GLY A 295 -23.29 -5.18 21.88
N GLY A 296 -22.95 -5.34 20.60
CA GLY A 296 -23.14 -6.58 19.84
C GLY A 296 -22.42 -6.54 18.50
N VAL A 297 -22.27 -7.70 17.87
CA VAL A 297 -21.57 -7.84 16.59
C VAL A 297 -22.52 -7.47 15.45
N ALA A 298 -22.18 -6.44 14.67
CA ALA A 298 -22.99 -6.01 13.53
C ALA A 298 -22.23 -6.23 12.22
N ALA A 299 -22.81 -7.01 11.29
CA ALA A 299 -22.23 -7.26 9.97
C ALA A 299 -22.08 -5.99 9.12
N LYS A 300 -22.94 -4.99 9.32
CA LYS A 300 -22.88 -3.69 8.65
C LYS A 300 -22.81 -2.54 9.65
N SER A 301 -21.59 -2.06 9.89
CA SER A 301 -21.34 -0.83 10.65
C SER A 301 -20.60 0.19 9.79
N VAL A 302 -20.92 1.47 9.91
CA VAL A 302 -20.19 2.57 9.25
C VAL A 302 -18.89 2.77 10.01
N ILE A 303 -17.75 2.79 9.29
CA ILE A 303 -16.43 3.03 9.90
C ILE A 303 -16.40 4.48 10.41
N PRO A 304 -16.22 4.74 11.71
CA PRO A 304 -16.18 6.10 12.21
C PRO A 304 -14.97 6.86 11.65
N VAL A 305 -15.18 8.10 11.21
CA VAL A 305 -14.16 8.94 10.58
C VAL A 305 -12.90 9.09 11.45
N TRP A 306 -13.07 9.17 12.78
CA TRP A 306 -11.94 9.29 13.71
C TRP A 306 -11.03 8.05 13.70
N VAL A 307 -11.56 6.86 13.39
CA VAL A 307 -10.79 5.62 13.30
C VAL A 307 -9.90 5.66 12.04
N LEU A 308 -10.42 6.15 10.91
CA LEU A 308 -9.62 6.38 9.70
C LEU A 308 -8.52 7.42 9.94
N LEU A 309 -8.84 8.52 10.63
CA LEU A 309 -7.85 9.55 10.99
C LEU A 309 -6.75 9.02 11.91
N LEU A 310 -7.10 8.12 12.83
CA LEU A 310 -6.13 7.43 13.70
C LEU A 310 -5.15 6.60 12.86
N GLY A 311 -5.65 5.84 11.88
CA GLY A 311 -4.81 5.02 11.01
C GLY A 311 -3.91 5.86 10.11
N ALA A 312 -4.49 6.85 9.44
CA ALA A 312 -3.75 7.77 8.59
C ALA A 312 -2.66 8.53 9.38
N GLY A 313 -2.98 9.03 10.57
CA GLY A 313 -2.01 9.68 11.45
C GLY A 313 -0.91 8.74 11.92
N GLY A 314 -1.25 7.51 12.31
CA GLY A 314 -0.28 6.51 12.74
C GLY A 314 0.72 6.15 11.64
N ILE A 315 0.25 5.95 10.41
CA ILE A 315 1.11 5.69 9.23
C ILE A 315 2.11 6.82 9.04
N VAL A 316 1.64 8.08 9.03
CA VAL A 316 2.50 9.26 8.87
C VAL A 316 3.57 9.34 9.95
N VAL A 317 3.21 9.06 11.22
CA VAL A 317 4.17 9.07 12.33
C VAL A 317 5.20 7.94 12.19
N GLY A 318 4.76 6.74 11.80
CA GLY A 318 5.65 5.59 11.54
C GLY A 318 6.69 5.87 10.47
N LEU A 319 6.21 6.39 9.35
CA LEU A 319 7.03 6.84 8.24
C LEU A 319 8.06 7.88 8.66
N ALA A 320 7.63 8.93 9.39
CA ALA A 320 8.51 10.02 9.78
C ALA A 320 9.57 9.61 10.81
N THR A 321 9.26 8.62 11.65
CA THR A 321 10.14 8.23 12.79
C THR A 321 11.03 7.04 12.52
N PHE A 322 10.61 6.06 11.70
CA PHE A 322 11.36 4.83 11.49
C PHE A 322 11.52 4.42 10.01
N GLY A 323 10.70 4.98 9.13
CA GLY A 323 10.67 4.66 7.71
C GLY A 323 12.01 4.86 6.96
N TYR A 324 12.86 5.78 7.43
CA TYR A 324 14.16 6.04 6.83
C TYR A 324 15.09 4.81 6.81
N ARG A 325 14.94 3.89 7.78
CA ARG A 325 15.78 2.68 7.87
C ARG A 325 15.48 1.70 6.75
N VAL A 326 14.20 1.49 6.45
CA VAL A 326 13.79 0.54 5.42
C VAL A 326 14.01 1.14 4.03
N MET A 327 13.71 2.44 3.83
CA MET A 327 13.97 3.13 2.56
C MET A 327 15.42 3.02 2.09
N ALA A 328 16.39 3.09 3.01
CA ALA A 328 17.80 2.96 2.69
C ALA A 328 18.19 1.57 2.13
N THR A 329 17.34 0.55 2.29
CA THR A 329 17.67 -0.85 1.96
C THR A 329 17.06 -1.40 0.67
N ILE A 330 15.91 -0.88 0.19
CA ILE A 330 15.16 -1.47 -0.94
C ILE A 330 15.61 -0.93 -2.30
N GLY A 331 16.07 0.33 -2.37
CA GLY A 331 16.33 1.01 -3.65
C GLY A 331 17.53 0.52 -4.48
N ARG A 332 18.37 -0.38 -3.95
CA ARG A 332 19.59 -0.86 -4.65
C ARG A 332 19.77 -2.38 -4.71
N LYS A 333 18.96 -3.16 -3.99
CA LYS A 333 19.21 -4.61 -3.81
C LYS A 333 18.55 -5.51 -4.85
N ILE A 334 17.56 -5.03 -5.61
CA ILE A 334 16.78 -5.87 -6.53
C ILE A 334 17.20 -5.65 -7.99
N THR A 335 17.36 -4.41 -8.42
CA THR A 335 17.85 -4.04 -9.77
C THR A 335 18.36 -2.59 -9.76
N GLU A 336 19.19 -2.21 -10.74
CA GLU A 336 19.62 -0.82 -10.94
C GLU A 336 18.44 0.04 -11.43
N LEU A 337 17.87 0.83 -10.52
CA LEU A 337 16.72 1.69 -10.79
C LEU A 337 17.18 3.08 -11.28
N THR A 338 17.01 3.35 -12.56
CA THR A 338 17.00 4.73 -13.09
C THR A 338 15.60 5.35 -12.93
N PRO A 339 15.44 6.68 -12.94
CA PRO A 339 14.12 7.32 -12.88
C PRO A 339 13.11 6.79 -13.90
N SER A 340 13.53 6.57 -15.14
CA SER A 340 12.71 5.98 -16.22
C SER A 340 12.24 4.54 -15.93
N ARG A 341 12.97 3.80 -15.10
CA ARG A 341 12.58 2.45 -14.68
C ARG A 341 11.69 2.48 -13.45
N GLY A 342 12.05 3.35 -12.51
CA GLY A 342 11.31 3.53 -11.27
C GLY A 342 9.88 4.02 -11.52
N PHE A 343 9.66 4.99 -12.43
CA PHE A 343 8.29 5.42 -12.74
C PHE A 343 7.44 4.27 -13.31
N ALA A 344 8.02 3.39 -14.14
CA ALA A 344 7.29 2.29 -14.75
C ALA A 344 6.84 1.28 -13.69
N ALA A 345 7.72 0.98 -12.73
CA ALA A 345 7.40 0.14 -11.58
C ALA A 345 6.33 0.80 -10.68
N GLU A 346 6.49 2.08 -10.33
CA GLU A 346 5.56 2.82 -9.47
C GLU A 346 4.17 2.95 -10.12
N LEU A 347 4.10 3.35 -11.39
CA LEU A 347 2.83 3.49 -12.11
C LEU A 347 2.09 2.15 -12.21
N ALA A 348 2.81 1.07 -12.54
CA ALA A 348 2.21 -0.26 -12.61
C ALA A 348 1.70 -0.73 -11.26
N THR A 349 2.48 -0.50 -10.20
CA THR A 349 2.12 -0.87 -8.83
C THR A 349 0.94 -0.06 -8.34
N ALA A 350 1.00 1.26 -8.44
CA ALA A 350 -0.06 2.17 -8.03
C ALA A 350 -1.38 1.87 -8.76
N SER A 351 -1.32 1.66 -10.08
CA SER A 351 -2.50 1.30 -10.86
C SER A 351 -3.15 0.01 -10.38
N THR A 352 -2.33 -1.01 -10.12
CA THR A 352 -2.79 -2.32 -9.67
C THR A 352 -3.38 -2.25 -8.26
N VAL A 353 -2.69 -1.60 -7.32
CA VAL A 353 -3.10 -1.46 -5.92
C VAL A 353 -4.35 -0.62 -5.80
N VAL A 354 -4.45 0.50 -6.52
CA VAL A 354 -5.65 1.36 -6.48
C VAL A 354 -6.86 0.61 -7.00
N VAL A 355 -6.74 -0.09 -8.14
CA VAL A 355 -7.85 -0.90 -8.68
C VAL A 355 -8.29 -1.98 -7.69
N ALA A 356 -7.33 -2.69 -7.07
CA ALA A 356 -7.62 -3.68 -6.05
C ALA A 356 -8.32 -3.05 -4.82
N SER A 357 -7.84 -1.89 -4.36
CA SER A 357 -8.43 -1.13 -3.25
C SER A 357 -9.87 -0.73 -3.56
N GLY A 358 -10.13 -0.26 -4.78
CA GLY A 358 -11.49 0.03 -5.24
C GLY A 358 -12.37 -1.21 -5.25
N THR A 359 -11.85 -2.39 -5.55
CA THR A 359 -12.64 -3.65 -5.43
C THR A 359 -12.78 -4.14 -3.99
N GLY A 360 -12.17 -3.47 -3.01
CA GLY A 360 -12.16 -3.90 -1.61
C GLY A 360 -11.25 -5.10 -1.33
N LEU A 361 -10.41 -5.50 -2.29
CA LEU A 361 -9.50 -6.64 -2.14
C LEU A 361 -8.23 -6.20 -1.39
N PRO A 362 -7.96 -6.74 -0.19
CA PRO A 362 -6.72 -6.45 0.54
C PRO A 362 -5.53 -7.14 -0.14
N VAL A 363 -4.70 -6.33 -0.80
CA VAL A 363 -3.51 -6.82 -1.52
C VAL A 363 -2.23 -6.53 -0.75
N SER A 364 -1.11 -7.13 -1.18
CA SER A 364 0.22 -6.76 -0.71
C SER A 364 0.86 -5.76 -1.65
N THR A 365 1.08 -4.55 -1.17
CA THR A 365 1.80 -3.48 -1.88
C THR A 365 3.26 -3.87 -2.13
N THR A 366 3.93 -4.46 -1.13
CA THR A 366 5.29 -5.02 -1.23
C THR A 366 5.41 -6.03 -2.38
N GLN A 367 4.50 -7.01 -2.46
CA GLN A 367 4.52 -8.02 -3.51
C GLN A 367 4.26 -7.43 -4.89
N THR A 368 3.29 -6.52 -4.95
CA THR A 368 2.90 -5.86 -6.20
C THR A 368 4.07 -5.06 -6.77
N LEU A 369 4.80 -4.33 -5.92
CA LEU A 369 6.01 -3.61 -6.32
C LEU A 369 7.12 -4.54 -6.79
N VAL A 370 7.39 -5.62 -6.04
CA VAL A 370 8.40 -6.61 -6.45
C VAL A 370 8.05 -7.20 -7.82
N GLY A 371 6.79 -7.53 -8.06
CA GLY A 371 6.30 -7.97 -9.37
C GLY A 371 6.56 -6.94 -10.47
N ALA A 372 6.29 -5.66 -10.20
CA ALA A 372 6.58 -4.57 -11.13
C ALA A 372 8.09 -4.41 -11.41
N VAL A 373 8.94 -4.48 -10.38
CA VAL A 373 10.40 -4.40 -10.54
C VAL A 373 10.93 -5.59 -11.34
N LEU A 374 10.39 -6.79 -11.13
CA LEU A 374 10.71 -7.96 -11.96
C LEU A 374 10.32 -7.74 -13.42
N GLY A 375 9.15 -7.17 -13.68
CA GLY A 375 8.69 -6.81 -15.03
C GLY A 375 9.63 -5.82 -15.74
N VAL A 376 10.11 -4.81 -15.01
CA VAL A 376 11.14 -3.87 -15.48
C VAL A 376 12.44 -4.60 -15.83
N GLY A 377 12.93 -5.49 -14.96
CA GLY A 377 14.16 -6.26 -15.21
C GLY A 377 14.03 -7.20 -16.41
N LEU A 378 12.90 -7.91 -16.54
CA LEU A 378 12.62 -8.79 -17.67
C LEU A 378 12.60 -8.05 -19.01
N ALA A 379 12.15 -6.80 -19.04
CA ALA A 379 12.15 -5.97 -20.25
C ALA A 379 13.57 -5.65 -20.76
N ARG A 380 14.59 -5.73 -19.89
CA ARG A 380 16.01 -5.49 -20.22
C ARG A 380 16.79 -6.77 -20.48
N GLY A 381 16.31 -7.88 -19.94
CA GLY A 381 16.90 -9.20 -20.10
C GLY A 381 17.02 -9.94 -18.77
N VAL A 382 16.81 -11.25 -18.80
CA VAL A 382 16.73 -12.10 -17.60
C VAL A 382 18.01 -12.06 -16.74
N GLY A 383 19.16 -11.70 -17.33
CA GLY A 383 20.45 -11.62 -16.64
C GLY A 383 20.61 -10.45 -15.67
N GLU A 384 19.71 -9.46 -15.66
CA GLU A 384 19.75 -8.34 -14.71
C GLU A 384 19.02 -8.64 -13.39
N LEU A 385 18.43 -9.83 -13.24
CA LEU A 385 17.67 -10.23 -12.08
C LEU A 385 18.54 -11.01 -11.08
N GLU A 386 18.60 -10.52 -9.85
CA GLU A 386 19.24 -11.22 -8.73
C GLU A 386 18.31 -12.30 -8.16
N PHE A 387 18.30 -13.49 -8.78
CA PHE A 387 17.41 -14.61 -8.40
C PHE A 387 17.51 -15.03 -6.93
N GLY A 388 18.67 -14.84 -6.30
CA GLY A 388 18.85 -15.12 -4.86
C GLY A 388 17.99 -14.18 -3.99
N VAL A 389 17.94 -12.89 -4.34
CA VAL A 389 17.12 -11.90 -3.64
C VAL A 389 15.65 -12.18 -3.88
N VAL A 390 15.26 -12.45 -5.13
CA VAL A 390 13.89 -12.82 -5.51
C VAL A 390 13.40 -14.02 -4.71
N ARG A 391 14.18 -15.11 -4.65
CA ARG A 391 13.84 -16.30 -3.87
C ARG A 391 13.64 -15.98 -2.39
N THR A 392 14.52 -15.15 -1.80
CA THR A 392 14.44 -14.78 -0.39
C THR A 392 13.16 -14.01 -0.09
N ILE A 393 12.76 -13.11 -0.99
CA ILE A 393 11.51 -12.36 -0.90
C ILE A 393 10.29 -13.30 -0.97
N PHE A 394 10.25 -14.24 -1.91
CA PHE A 394 9.16 -15.22 -1.98
C PHE A 394 9.04 -16.07 -0.70
N VAL A 395 10.16 -16.49 -0.13
CA VAL A 395 10.18 -17.23 1.14
C VAL A 395 9.63 -16.39 2.29
N SER A 396 10.00 -15.10 2.37
CA SER A 396 9.50 -14.22 3.43
C SER A 396 7.97 -14.06 3.37
N TRP A 397 7.38 -14.05 2.17
CA TRP A 397 5.92 -13.98 2.00
C TRP A 397 5.21 -15.20 2.57
N VAL A 398 5.72 -16.40 2.26
CA VAL A 398 5.15 -17.66 2.78
C VAL A 398 5.30 -17.76 4.30
N VAL A 399 6.43 -17.31 4.85
CA VAL A 399 6.71 -17.37 6.29
C VAL A 399 5.93 -16.33 7.10
N THR A 400 5.59 -15.19 6.50
CA THR A 400 4.92 -14.09 7.21
C THR A 400 3.53 -14.50 7.75
N LEU A 401 2.74 -15.24 6.97
CA LEU A 401 1.42 -15.73 7.39
C LEU A 401 1.46 -16.59 8.66
N PRO A 402 2.21 -17.72 8.72
CA PRO A 402 2.25 -18.58 9.90
C PRO A 402 2.88 -17.89 11.11
N VAL A 403 3.86 -17.00 10.90
CA VAL A 403 4.44 -16.22 12.01
C VAL A 403 3.40 -15.27 12.61
N GLY A 404 2.66 -14.54 11.77
CA GLY A 404 1.57 -13.67 12.22
C GLY A 404 0.50 -14.45 12.98
N ALA A 405 0.07 -15.60 12.45
CA ALA A 405 -0.88 -16.50 13.11
C ALA A 405 -0.39 -16.98 14.48
N ALA A 406 0.86 -17.47 14.56
CA ALA A 406 1.42 -18.01 15.80
C ALA A 406 1.54 -16.95 16.90
N ILE A 407 2.00 -15.74 16.54
CA ILE A 407 2.09 -14.62 17.49
C ILE A 407 0.68 -14.20 17.94
N ALA A 408 -0.30 -14.17 17.02
CA ALA A 408 -1.68 -13.81 17.37
C ALA A 408 -2.31 -14.81 18.34
N VAL A 409 -2.10 -16.11 18.14
CA VAL A 409 -2.57 -17.15 19.07
C VAL A 409 -1.95 -16.97 20.45
N MET A 410 -0.66 -16.63 20.53
CA MET A 410 0.02 -16.36 21.79
C MET A 410 -0.60 -15.15 22.52
N PHE A 411 -0.82 -14.04 21.82
CA PHE A 411 -1.47 -12.85 22.40
C PHE A 411 -2.91 -13.12 22.79
N TYR A 412 -3.64 -13.93 22.01
CA TYR A 412 -5.01 -14.31 22.31
C TYR A 412 -5.10 -15.02 23.66
N TYR A 413 -4.27 -16.04 23.91
CA TYR A 413 -4.28 -16.72 25.20
C TYR A 413 -3.85 -15.83 26.36
N LEU A 414 -2.88 -14.93 26.14
CA LEU A 414 -2.45 -13.97 27.15
C LEU A 414 -3.59 -13.01 27.53
N LEU A 415 -4.22 -12.39 26.53
CA LEU A 415 -5.31 -11.43 26.74
C LEU A 415 -6.56 -12.13 27.27
N LYS A 416 -6.87 -13.34 26.81
CA LYS A 416 -7.95 -14.17 27.36
C LYS A 416 -7.72 -14.44 28.84
N ALA A 417 -6.51 -14.82 29.26
CA ALA A 417 -6.21 -15.04 30.67
C ALA A 417 -6.37 -13.76 31.52
N MET A 418 -6.00 -12.60 30.96
CA MET A 418 -6.11 -11.31 31.66
C MET A 418 -7.54 -10.79 31.81
N PHE A 419 -8.37 -10.95 30.77
CA PHE A 419 -9.69 -10.31 30.68
C PHE A 419 -10.88 -11.27 30.83
N LEU A 420 -10.72 -12.54 30.45
CA LEU A 420 -11.78 -13.56 30.43
C LEU A 420 -11.52 -14.72 31.40
N GLY A 421 -10.31 -14.82 31.96
CA GLY A 421 -9.88 -15.92 32.85
C GLY A 421 -10.50 -15.93 34.25
N GLY A 422 -11.42 -15.02 34.56
CA GLY A 422 -12.12 -14.95 35.85
C GLY A 422 -13.51 -15.59 35.88
N ALA A 423 -14.02 -16.09 34.75
CA ALA A 423 -15.31 -16.76 34.65
C ALA A 423 -15.10 -18.27 34.52
N GLY A 424 -14.90 -18.93 35.66
CA GLY A 424 -14.83 -20.39 35.78
C GLY A 424 -15.64 -20.84 36.98
#